data_AF-G9Y8H4-F1
#
_entry.id   AF-G9Y8H4-F1
#
_cell.length_a   1.000
_cell.length_b   1.000
_cell.length_c   1.000
_cell.angle_alpha   90.00
_cell.angle_beta   90.00
_cell.angle_gamma   90.00
#
_symmetry.space_group_name_H-M   'P 1'
#
loop_
_entity.id
_entity.type
_entity.pdbx_description
1 polymer ?
#
loop_
_entity_poly.entity_id
_entity_poly.type
_entity_poly.pdbx_seq_one_letter_code
_entity_poly.pdbx_strand_id
1 'polypeptide(L)'
;MAKQLLRSGSLDDFLALGENGQPVYASALQLRETLRLRHQQTIADSLAIPQPNERGDRIDWYAPIAGKVTSWIAASNEERASALRQLEHCQQTANALSLKAQNSDKPALRLFGILLAKAMQFPGSNHVFLVDGKPVLTFWGFVNLDKKSRTDAFDCLRAAIADTVPEKLAITELPTKPPITVPSVALANTVSQQASTVDDSSDMSPAPVNAQTARPRRDWRQLWWLPLALIALGILFVQIRAKGDVPAAKPSEPEVKTAAVAKKPALAAKTLVTTTHLPVAHVASPEPAPPAPIEKKPEIKVEETPVTAAAPNALVMPAEAVKMGSTRFMNGKWRASLDIKTPRTGKPPSLVYQIKNSKGTVKITHGDGISCSANVTTGLMSSGSLVVDSRIKAKCSDGSRYKIPQLICKAGENDVAECKGRYDADTLLPMNMTRIGKSSQ
;
A
#
# COMPACT_ATOMS: atom_id res chain seq x y z
N MET A 1 3.95 20.75 -12.64
CA MET A 1 2.71 20.41 -11.92
C MET A 1 3.06 19.46 -10.78
N ALA A 2 2.47 19.61 -9.60
CA ALA A 2 2.75 18.72 -8.47
C ALA A 2 2.22 17.31 -8.78
N LYS A 3 3.08 16.29 -8.64
CA LYS A 3 2.66 14.89 -8.79
C LYS A 3 1.85 14.51 -7.55
N GLN A 4 0.67 13.92 -7.73
CA GLN A 4 -0.21 13.57 -6.62
C GLN A 4 0.27 12.30 -5.92
N LEU A 5 0.43 12.34 -4.60
CA LEU A 5 0.78 11.16 -3.80
C LEU A 5 -0.39 10.18 -3.78
N LEU A 6 -0.15 8.93 -4.16
CA LEU A 6 -1.14 7.86 -4.11
C LEU A 6 -1.00 7.02 -2.83
N ARG A 7 0.24 6.65 -2.48
CA ARG A 7 0.51 5.81 -1.33
C ARG A 7 1.94 5.96 -0.82
N SER A 8 2.13 5.79 0.48
CA SER A 8 3.43 5.66 1.11
C SER A 8 3.49 4.37 1.92
N GLY A 9 4.64 3.72 2.03
CA GLY A 9 4.79 2.54 2.88
C GLY A 9 6.24 2.08 3.02
N SER A 10 6.46 1.18 4.01
CA SER A 10 7.79 0.67 4.34
C SER A 10 8.26 -0.35 3.31
N LEU A 11 9.57 -0.41 3.09
CA LEU A 11 10.17 -1.51 2.32
C LEU A 11 10.16 -2.83 3.07
N ASP A 12 10.09 -2.79 4.41
CA ASP A 12 10.08 -4.01 5.24
C ASP A 12 8.74 -4.76 5.19
N ASP A 13 7.67 -4.12 4.71
CA ASP A 13 6.33 -4.73 4.68
C ASP A 13 6.17 -5.74 3.52
N PHE A 14 7.08 -5.69 2.53
CA PHE A 14 6.95 -6.42 1.26
C PHE A 14 8.31 -6.96 0.79
N LEU A 15 8.28 -8.05 0.03
CA LEU A 15 9.45 -8.55 -0.65
C LEU A 15 9.61 -7.85 -2.01
N ALA A 16 10.70 -7.10 -2.17
CA ALA A 16 11.06 -6.49 -3.45
C ALA A 16 11.50 -7.56 -4.45
N LEU A 17 10.87 -7.59 -5.63
CA LEU A 17 11.33 -8.37 -6.75
C LEU A 17 12.49 -7.64 -7.43
N GLY A 18 13.41 -8.40 -8.01
CA GLY A 18 14.60 -7.85 -8.64
C GLY A 18 15.39 -8.91 -9.40
N GLU A 19 16.49 -8.48 -9.98
CA GLU A 19 17.46 -9.35 -10.64
C GLU A 19 18.86 -8.99 -10.14
N ASN A 20 19.67 -9.98 -9.76
CA ASN A 20 21.05 -9.78 -9.28
C ASN A 20 21.19 -8.74 -8.15
N GLY A 21 20.25 -8.73 -7.20
CA GLY A 21 20.24 -7.78 -6.08
C GLY A 21 19.76 -6.37 -6.44
N GLN A 22 19.43 -6.10 -7.71
CA GLN A 22 18.83 -4.84 -8.13
C GLN A 22 17.30 -4.95 -8.09
N PRO A 23 16.62 -4.27 -7.15
CA PRO A 23 15.17 -4.34 -7.07
C PRO A 23 14.53 -3.53 -8.20
N VAL A 24 13.37 -3.99 -8.65
CA VAL A 24 12.61 -3.40 -9.76
C VAL A 24 12.32 -1.92 -9.52
N TYR A 25 11.96 -1.53 -8.29
CA TYR A 25 11.66 -0.13 -7.95
C TYR A 25 12.86 0.81 -8.07
N ALA A 26 14.09 0.31 -7.86
CA ALA A 26 15.30 1.13 -7.99
C ALA A 26 15.56 1.47 -9.47
N SER A 27 15.17 0.60 -10.38
CA SER A 27 15.24 0.81 -11.84
C SER A 27 13.99 1.47 -12.41
N ALA A 28 13.06 1.95 -11.57
CA ALA A 28 11.75 2.36 -12.02
C ALA A 28 11.76 3.52 -13.01
N LEU A 29 12.61 4.53 -12.79
CA LEU A 29 12.74 5.67 -13.70
C LEU A 29 13.18 5.18 -15.09
N GLN A 30 14.18 4.31 -15.15
CA GLN A 30 14.72 3.75 -16.39
C GLN A 30 13.70 2.87 -17.11
N LEU A 31 12.99 2.01 -16.39
CA LEU A 31 11.93 1.16 -16.94
C LEU A 31 10.84 2.00 -17.60
N ARG A 32 10.33 3.00 -16.87
CA ARG A 32 9.26 3.88 -17.35
C ARG A 32 9.69 4.73 -18.54
N GLU A 33 10.91 5.29 -18.49
CA GLU A 33 11.43 6.09 -19.59
C GLU A 33 11.67 5.23 -20.84
N THR A 34 12.17 4.00 -20.67
CA THR A 34 12.33 3.06 -21.79
C THR A 34 10.98 2.68 -22.39
N LEU A 35 9.93 2.46 -21.57
CA LEU A 35 8.57 2.24 -22.05
C LEU A 35 8.05 3.45 -22.84
N ARG A 36 8.27 4.67 -22.34
CA ARG A 36 7.92 5.92 -23.04
C ARG A 36 8.59 6.01 -24.41
N LEU A 37 9.91 5.78 -24.46
CA LEU A 37 10.69 5.82 -25.70
C LEU A 37 10.28 4.72 -26.71
N ARG A 38 9.66 3.64 -26.23
CA ARG A 38 9.11 2.54 -27.07
C ARG A 38 7.63 2.72 -27.39
N HIS A 39 7.08 3.93 -27.21
CA HIS A 39 5.68 4.26 -27.44
C HIS A 39 4.69 3.45 -26.58
N GLN A 40 5.13 2.96 -25.42
CA GLN A 40 4.31 2.22 -24.45
C GLN A 40 3.85 3.14 -23.29
N GLN A 41 3.31 4.31 -23.63
CA GLN A 41 2.90 5.33 -22.65
C GLN A 41 1.87 4.79 -21.67
N THR A 42 0.87 4.02 -22.15
CA THR A 42 -0.19 3.46 -21.30
C THR A 42 0.37 2.58 -20.19
N ILE A 43 1.42 1.80 -20.47
CA ILE A 43 2.09 0.97 -19.47
C ILE A 43 2.87 1.85 -18.49
N ALA A 44 3.61 2.84 -18.98
CA ALA A 44 4.36 3.78 -18.13
C ALA A 44 3.45 4.59 -17.21
N ASP A 45 2.25 4.95 -17.67
CA ASP A 45 1.22 5.66 -16.90
C ASP A 45 0.48 4.72 -15.94
N SER A 46 0.47 3.41 -16.21
CA SER A 46 -0.13 2.41 -15.31
C SER A 46 0.77 2.07 -14.12
N LEU A 47 2.05 2.44 -14.17
CA LEU A 47 2.98 2.28 -13.07
C LEU A 47 3.04 3.59 -12.29
N ALA A 48 3.00 3.57 -10.96
CA ALA A 48 3.26 4.77 -10.14
C ALA A 48 4.75 5.14 -10.15
N ILE A 49 5.10 6.37 -9.80
CA ILE A 49 6.48 6.84 -9.73
C ILE A 49 6.96 6.62 -8.29
N PRO A 50 7.87 5.66 -8.01
CA PRO A 50 8.45 5.49 -6.68
C PRO A 50 9.47 6.59 -6.40
N GLN A 51 9.42 7.12 -5.19
CA GLN A 51 10.41 8.05 -4.62
C GLN A 51 10.81 7.50 -3.25
N PRO A 52 11.97 6.83 -3.14
CA PRO A 52 12.53 6.45 -1.85
C PRO A 52 12.78 7.70 -1.00
N ASN A 53 12.55 7.59 0.29
CA ASN A 53 12.95 8.64 1.23
C ASN A 53 14.47 8.66 1.44
N GLU A 54 14.99 9.72 2.05
CA GLU A 54 16.43 9.89 2.31
C GLU A 54 17.04 8.74 3.14
N ARG A 55 16.25 8.16 4.05
CA ARG A 55 16.66 7.04 4.90
C ARG A 55 16.63 5.69 4.17
N GLY A 56 16.04 5.62 2.98
CA GLY A 56 15.92 4.41 2.17
C GLY A 56 15.04 3.32 2.76
N ASP A 57 14.22 3.59 3.79
CA ASP A 57 13.35 2.61 4.45
C ASP A 57 11.87 2.71 4.02
N ARG A 58 11.51 3.76 3.28
CA ARG A 58 10.15 4.02 2.81
C ARG A 58 10.15 4.48 1.36
N ILE A 59 9.08 4.16 0.65
CA ILE A 59 8.83 4.64 -0.71
C ILE A 59 7.48 5.34 -0.78
N ASP A 60 7.51 6.56 -1.33
CA ASP A 60 6.32 7.31 -1.73
C ASP A 60 6.02 7.05 -3.21
N TRP A 61 4.77 6.71 -3.52
CA TRP A 61 4.30 6.36 -4.86
C TRP A 61 3.38 7.45 -5.38
N TYR A 62 3.80 8.10 -6.45
CA TYR A 62 3.09 9.23 -7.04
C TYR A 62 2.38 8.85 -8.35
N ALA A 63 1.24 9.50 -8.60
CA ALA A 63 0.52 9.38 -9.86
C ALA A 63 1.37 9.98 -11.02
N PRO A 64 1.48 9.28 -12.15
CA PRO A 64 2.22 9.78 -13.31
C PRO A 64 1.41 10.79 -14.14
N ILE A 65 0.08 10.73 -14.02
CA ILE A 65 -0.88 11.60 -14.69
C ILE A 65 -1.64 12.41 -13.64
N ALA A 66 -2.15 13.58 -14.06
CA ALA A 66 -3.05 14.38 -13.23
C ALA A 66 -4.49 13.88 -13.38
N GLY A 67 -5.29 14.00 -12.32
CA GLY A 67 -6.69 13.58 -12.37
C GLY A 67 -7.30 13.33 -11.01
N LYS A 68 -8.61 13.04 -10.99
CA LYS A 68 -9.30 12.60 -9.77
C LYS A 68 -8.77 11.22 -9.38
N VAL A 69 -8.35 11.08 -8.12
CA VAL A 69 -7.87 9.81 -7.56
C VAL A 69 -9.00 9.09 -6.82
N THR A 70 -9.26 7.86 -7.21
CA THR A 70 -10.20 6.94 -6.55
C THR A 70 -9.44 5.66 -6.20
N SER A 71 -9.53 5.17 -4.96
CA SER A 71 -8.93 3.88 -4.61
C SER A 71 -9.71 2.72 -5.24
N TRP A 72 -9.07 1.57 -5.47
CA TRP A 72 -9.77 0.39 -6.01
C TRP A 72 -11.05 0.05 -5.25
N ILE A 73 -11.01 0.09 -3.91
CA ILE A 73 -12.17 -0.21 -3.06
C ILE A 73 -13.27 0.86 -3.16
N ALA A 74 -12.94 2.11 -3.47
CA ALA A 74 -13.92 3.19 -3.61
C ALA A 74 -14.51 3.28 -5.03
N ALA A 75 -13.89 2.64 -6.03
CA ALA A 75 -14.33 2.65 -7.42
C ALA A 75 -15.61 1.83 -7.63
N SER A 76 -16.42 2.23 -8.62
CA SER A 76 -17.60 1.48 -9.04
C SER A 76 -17.22 0.15 -9.71
N ASN A 77 -18.17 -0.77 -9.85
CA ASN A 77 -17.91 -2.06 -10.50
C ASN A 77 -17.55 -1.88 -11.99
N GLU A 78 -18.18 -0.92 -12.67
CA GLU A 78 -17.90 -0.56 -14.06
C GLU A 78 -16.50 0.05 -14.22
N GLU A 79 -16.13 0.95 -13.30
CA GLU A 79 -14.78 1.54 -13.25
C GLU A 79 -13.72 0.46 -13.03
N ARG A 80 -13.94 -0.46 -12.08
CA ARG A 80 -13.04 -1.61 -11.82
C ARG A 80 -12.92 -2.54 -13.02
N ALA A 81 -14.04 -2.88 -13.67
CA ALA A 81 -14.04 -3.76 -14.84
C ALA A 81 -13.33 -3.12 -16.04
N SER A 82 -13.52 -1.81 -16.26
CA SER A 82 -12.79 -1.06 -17.29
C SER A 82 -11.29 -1.03 -17.00
N ALA A 83 -10.92 -0.72 -15.76
CA ALA A 83 -9.53 -0.65 -15.32
C ALA A 83 -8.81 -2.00 -15.39
N LEU A 84 -9.50 -3.08 -15.01
CA LEU A 84 -8.94 -4.44 -15.11
C LEU A 84 -8.60 -4.80 -16.56
N ARG A 85 -9.51 -4.53 -17.51
CA ARG A 85 -9.24 -4.76 -18.94
C ARG A 85 -8.04 -3.97 -19.45
N GLN A 86 -7.88 -2.72 -19.01
CA GLN A 86 -6.72 -1.89 -19.34
C GLN A 86 -5.41 -2.49 -18.78
N LEU A 87 -5.43 -2.95 -17.53
CA LEU A 87 -4.28 -3.60 -16.89
C LEU A 87 -3.90 -4.91 -17.57
N GLU A 88 -4.86 -5.76 -17.91
CA GLU A 88 -4.65 -7.02 -18.64
C GLU A 88 -4.00 -6.77 -20.01
N HIS A 89 -4.49 -5.77 -20.75
CA HIS A 89 -3.86 -5.35 -22.00
C HIS A 89 -2.41 -4.89 -21.78
N CYS A 90 -2.17 -4.04 -20.77
CA CYS A 90 -0.81 -3.58 -20.44
C CYS A 90 0.13 -4.74 -20.08
N GLN A 91 -0.35 -5.74 -19.32
CA GLN A 91 0.45 -6.90 -18.94
C GLN A 91 0.79 -7.78 -20.13
N GLN A 92 -0.15 -8.03 -21.04
CA GLN A 92 0.11 -8.78 -22.28
C GLN A 92 1.21 -8.10 -23.11
N THR A 93 1.11 -6.79 -23.32
CA THR A 93 2.11 -6.01 -24.07
C THR A 93 3.46 -5.96 -23.34
N ALA A 94 3.46 -5.79 -22.01
CA ALA A 94 4.68 -5.81 -21.20
C ALA A 94 5.38 -7.18 -21.27
N ASN A 95 4.64 -8.28 -21.22
CA ASN A 95 5.17 -9.64 -21.34
C ASN A 95 5.81 -9.89 -22.71
N ALA A 96 5.15 -9.46 -23.80
CA ALA A 96 5.70 -9.58 -25.15
C ALA A 96 6.99 -8.76 -25.31
N LEU A 97 7.01 -7.52 -24.79
CA LEU A 97 8.21 -6.67 -24.82
C LEU A 97 9.33 -7.25 -23.97
N SER A 98 8.99 -7.79 -22.80
CA SER A 98 9.93 -8.45 -21.90
C SER A 98 10.59 -9.64 -22.59
N LEU A 99 9.81 -10.56 -23.16
CA LEU A 99 10.35 -11.76 -23.83
C LEU A 99 11.28 -11.37 -24.99
N LYS A 100 10.88 -10.39 -25.81
CA LYS A 100 11.73 -9.87 -26.90
C LYS A 100 13.03 -9.27 -26.38
N ALA A 101 12.99 -8.52 -25.28
CA ALA A 101 14.16 -7.88 -24.69
C ALA A 101 15.11 -8.90 -24.03
N GLN A 102 14.56 -9.95 -23.41
CA GLN A 102 15.33 -11.04 -22.77
C GLN A 102 16.16 -11.84 -23.77
N ASN A 103 15.68 -11.97 -25.02
CA ASN A 103 16.39 -12.67 -26.10
C ASN A 103 17.44 -11.81 -26.81
N SER A 104 17.73 -10.60 -26.31
CA SER A 104 18.74 -9.72 -26.91
C SER A 104 20.15 -10.04 -26.41
N ASP A 105 21.13 -9.93 -27.30
CA ASP A 105 22.56 -10.05 -26.96
C ASP A 105 23.09 -8.87 -26.13
N LYS A 106 22.32 -7.77 -26.02
CA LYS A 106 22.72 -6.58 -25.25
C LYS A 106 22.36 -6.77 -23.76
N PRO A 107 23.33 -6.82 -22.82
CA PRO A 107 23.05 -7.11 -21.42
C PRO A 107 22.06 -6.14 -20.76
N ALA A 108 22.16 -4.84 -21.05
CA ALA A 108 21.25 -3.83 -20.52
C ALA A 108 19.79 -4.05 -20.98
N LEU A 109 19.61 -4.47 -22.24
CA LEU A 109 18.28 -4.73 -22.78
C LEU A 109 17.70 -6.05 -22.21
N ARG A 110 18.54 -7.06 -22.02
CA ARG A 110 18.14 -8.30 -21.34
C ARG A 110 17.71 -8.04 -19.90
N LEU A 111 18.47 -7.25 -19.13
CA LEU A 111 18.11 -6.84 -17.78
C LEU A 111 16.78 -6.07 -17.75
N PHE A 112 16.58 -5.13 -18.69
CA PHE A 112 15.30 -4.44 -18.86
C PHE A 112 14.15 -5.44 -19.05
N GLY A 113 14.32 -6.44 -19.90
CA GLY A 113 13.33 -7.48 -20.13
C GLY A 113 12.99 -8.24 -18.85
N ILE A 114 14.00 -8.70 -18.10
CA ILE A 114 13.80 -9.44 -16.86
C ILE A 114 13.08 -8.60 -15.81
N LEU A 115 13.48 -7.34 -15.62
CA LEU A 115 12.84 -6.44 -14.66
C LEU A 115 11.40 -6.09 -15.07
N LEU A 116 11.14 -5.91 -16.37
CA LEU A 116 9.79 -5.63 -16.88
C LEU A 116 8.83 -6.80 -16.64
N ALA A 117 9.28 -8.05 -16.77
CA ALA A 117 8.46 -9.24 -16.43
C ALA A 117 8.02 -9.24 -14.98
N LYS A 118 8.84 -8.67 -14.09
CA LYS A 118 8.58 -8.58 -12.64
C LYS A 118 7.81 -7.30 -12.27
N ALA A 119 7.77 -6.30 -13.16
CA ALA A 119 7.24 -4.97 -12.87
C ALA A 119 5.74 -4.94 -12.59
N MET A 120 4.94 -5.73 -13.32
CA MET A 120 3.48 -5.71 -13.18
C MET A 120 2.97 -6.48 -11.94
N GLN A 121 3.86 -7.04 -11.12
CA GLN A 121 3.51 -7.71 -9.87
C GLN A 121 3.39 -6.70 -8.72
N PHE A 122 2.37 -6.83 -7.88
CA PHE A 122 2.11 -5.95 -6.74
C PHE A 122 1.50 -6.76 -5.57
N PRO A 123 1.40 -6.24 -4.34
CA PRO A 123 0.96 -7.05 -3.19
C PRO A 123 -0.53 -7.45 -3.18
N GLY A 124 -1.44 -6.58 -3.61
CA GLY A 124 -2.88 -6.86 -3.63
C GLY A 124 -3.75 -5.67 -4.06
N SER A 125 -5.08 -5.84 -4.05
CA SER A 125 -6.06 -4.86 -4.58
C SER A 125 -5.98 -3.46 -3.97
N ASN A 126 -5.58 -3.36 -2.69
CA ASN A 126 -5.35 -2.08 -1.99
C ASN A 126 -4.21 -1.23 -2.57
N HIS A 127 -3.44 -1.76 -3.52
CA HIS A 127 -2.32 -1.09 -4.16
C HIS A 127 -2.66 -0.54 -5.56
N VAL A 128 -3.93 -0.64 -5.97
CA VAL A 128 -4.42 -0.13 -7.25
C VAL A 128 -5.27 1.11 -7.01
N PHE A 129 -5.02 2.15 -7.80
CA PHE A 129 -5.77 3.40 -7.80
C PHE A 129 -6.24 3.70 -9.22
N LEU A 130 -7.35 4.42 -9.35
CA LEU A 130 -7.80 5.01 -10.60
C LEU A 130 -7.50 6.49 -10.56
N VAL A 131 -6.78 6.99 -11.57
CA VAL A 131 -6.51 8.41 -11.76
C VAL A 131 -7.16 8.81 -13.07
N ASP A 132 -8.25 9.58 -12.98
CA ASP A 132 -9.09 9.93 -14.14
C ASP A 132 -9.56 8.70 -14.95
N GLY A 133 -9.98 7.65 -14.24
CA GLY A 133 -10.43 6.38 -14.83
C GLY A 133 -9.33 5.46 -15.36
N LYS A 134 -8.05 5.86 -15.28
CA LYS A 134 -6.90 5.03 -15.69
C LYS A 134 -6.29 4.32 -14.47
N PRO A 135 -6.00 3.01 -14.54
CA PRO A 135 -5.41 2.28 -13.43
C PRO A 135 -3.94 2.67 -13.22
N VAL A 136 -3.55 2.86 -11.96
CA VAL A 136 -2.18 3.13 -11.54
C VAL A 136 -1.82 2.19 -10.39
N LEU A 137 -0.80 1.36 -10.61
CA LEU A 137 -0.26 0.40 -9.65
C LEU A 137 0.76 1.08 -8.73
N THR A 138 0.59 0.95 -7.43
CA THR A 138 1.59 1.27 -6.40
C THR A 138 2.25 -0.01 -5.91
N PHE A 139 3.46 0.06 -5.33
CA PHE A 139 4.20 -1.15 -4.91
C PHE A 139 4.35 -2.18 -6.03
N TRP A 140 4.49 -1.71 -7.27
CA TRP A 140 4.76 -2.57 -8.40
C TRP A 140 6.21 -3.07 -8.34
N GLY A 141 6.46 -4.31 -8.74
CA GLY A 141 7.70 -5.03 -8.43
C GLY A 141 7.79 -5.55 -7.00
N PHE A 142 6.68 -5.70 -6.25
CA PHE A 142 6.67 -6.26 -4.89
C PHE A 142 5.66 -7.40 -4.71
N VAL A 143 5.95 -8.29 -3.77
CA VAL A 143 5.04 -9.35 -3.29
C VAL A 143 4.97 -9.32 -1.75
N ASN A 144 3.98 -10.00 -1.16
CA ASN A 144 3.91 -10.12 0.30
C ASN A 144 5.02 -11.06 0.80
N LEU A 145 5.63 -10.78 1.95
CA LEU A 145 6.77 -11.54 2.50
C LEU A 145 6.52 -13.06 2.59
N ASP A 146 5.30 -13.45 3.01
CA ASP A 146 4.95 -14.85 3.26
C ASP A 146 4.28 -15.54 2.06
N LYS A 147 4.18 -14.86 0.90
CA LYS A 147 3.49 -15.39 -0.28
C LYS A 147 4.43 -15.44 -1.47
N LYS A 148 4.44 -16.57 -2.18
CA LYS A 148 5.08 -16.68 -3.50
C LYS A 148 4.47 -15.65 -4.45
N SER A 149 5.27 -15.20 -5.43
CA SER A 149 4.78 -14.39 -6.54
C SER A 149 3.60 -15.10 -7.21
N ARG A 150 2.52 -14.36 -7.47
CA ARG A 150 1.36 -14.93 -8.14
C ARG A 150 1.71 -15.27 -9.58
N THR A 151 1.15 -16.37 -10.08
CA THR A 151 1.24 -16.73 -11.50
C THR A 151 0.50 -15.70 -12.35
N ASP A 152 -0.68 -15.25 -11.91
CA ASP A 152 -1.39 -14.11 -12.48
C ASP A 152 -1.42 -12.94 -11.48
N ALA A 153 -0.86 -11.81 -11.90
CA ALA A 153 -0.76 -10.61 -11.08
C ALA A 153 -2.15 -9.98 -10.74
N PHE A 154 -3.19 -10.24 -11.54
CA PHE A 154 -4.49 -9.57 -11.41
C PHE A 154 -5.61 -10.45 -10.84
N ASP A 155 -5.35 -11.70 -10.48
CA ASP A 155 -6.34 -12.58 -9.82
C ASP A 155 -6.96 -11.93 -8.58
N CYS A 156 -6.15 -11.21 -7.79
CA CYS A 156 -6.62 -10.51 -6.61
C CYS A 156 -7.61 -9.38 -6.91
N LEU A 157 -7.60 -8.82 -8.13
CA LEU A 157 -8.54 -7.80 -8.57
C LEU A 157 -9.85 -8.44 -9.02
N ARG A 158 -9.79 -9.58 -9.72
CA ARG A 158 -10.97 -10.35 -10.15
C ARG A 158 -11.76 -10.86 -8.94
N ALA A 159 -11.07 -11.44 -7.95
CA ALA A 159 -11.69 -11.86 -6.71
C ALA A 159 -12.38 -10.70 -5.98
N ALA A 160 -11.71 -9.54 -5.88
CA ALA A 160 -12.27 -8.36 -5.23
C ALA A 160 -13.50 -7.77 -5.95
N ILE A 161 -13.63 -7.97 -7.27
CA ILE A 161 -14.85 -7.57 -8.01
C ILE A 161 -15.98 -8.58 -7.74
N ALA A 162 -15.69 -9.88 -7.77
CA ALA A 162 -16.67 -10.94 -7.53
C ALA A 162 -17.34 -10.82 -6.15
N ASP A 163 -16.56 -10.51 -5.10
CA ASP A 163 -17.08 -10.32 -3.73
C ASP A 163 -18.03 -9.10 -3.59
N THR A 164 -18.05 -8.19 -4.57
CA THR A 164 -18.86 -6.97 -4.54
C THR A 164 -20.09 -6.98 -5.42
N VAL A 165 -20.30 -8.05 -6.20
CA VAL A 165 -21.56 -8.27 -6.91
C VAL A 165 -22.46 -9.07 -5.97
N PRO A 166 -23.54 -8.48 -5.42
CA PRO A 166 -24.53 -9.28 -4.71
C PRO A 166 -25.08 -10.29 -5.72
N GLU A 167 -25.08 -11.56 -5.33
CA GLU A 167 -25.80 -12.66 -5.95
C GLU A 167 -27.30 -12.31 -6.04
N LYS A 168 -27.67 -11.45 -6.98
CA LYS A 168 -29.04 -11.02 -7.26
C LYS A 168 -29.36 -11.14 -8.76
N LEU A 169 -28.78 -12.16 -9.41
CA LEU A 169 -29.23 -12.61 -10.72
C LEU A 169 -29.36 -14.14 -10.82
N ALA A 170 -29.16 -14.89 -9.73
CA ALA A 170 -29.55 -16.31 -9.68
C ALA A 170 -31.05 -16.44 -9.36
N ILE A 171 -31.91 -15.88 -10.21
CA ILE A 171 -33.25 -16.48 -10.35
C ILE A 171 -33.02 -17.72 -11.18
N THR A 172 -33.19 -18.86 -10.52
CA THR A 172 -33.24 -20.19 -11.08
C THR A 172 -34.13 -20.23 -12.33
N GLU A 173 -33.53 -20.11 -13.53
CA GLU A 173 -34.13 -20.68 -14.73
C GLU A 173 -34.07 -22.21 -14.56
N LEU A 174 -35.18 -22.78 -14.10
CA LEU A 174 -35.39 -24.21 -14.03
C LEU A 174 -35.40 -24.75 -15.48
N PRO A 175 -34.58 -25.77 -15.83
CA PRO A 175 -34.54 -26.27 -17.20
C PRO A 175 -35.86 -26.97 -17.53
N THR A 176 -36.57 -26.42 -18.50
CA THR A 176 -37.70 -27.05 -19.16
C THR A 176 -37.20 -28.24 -19.97
N LYS A 177 -37.64 -29.46 -19.62
CA LYS A 177 -37.52 -30.66 -20.46
C LYS A 177 -38.77 -30.76 -21.36
N PRO A 178 -38.63 -31.04 -22.69
CA PRO A 178 -39.75 -31.07 -23.64
C PRO A 178 -40.28 -32.51 -23.82
N PRO A 179 -41.19 -32.77 -24.78
CA PRO A 179 -42.65 -32.72 -24.68
C PRO A 179 -43.27 -34.13 -24.65
N ILE A 180 -44.44 -34.30 -24.01
CA ILE A 180 -45.28 -35.49 -24.23
C ILE A 180 -46.71 -35.02 -24.51
N THR A 181 -47.23 -35.64 -25.55
CA THR A 181 -48.36 -35.31 -26.40
C THR A 181 -49.71 -35.73 -25.82
N VAL A 182 -50.73 -34.99 -26.29
CA VAL A 182 -52.16 -35.34 -26.52
C VAL A 182 -53.08 -35.55 -25.30
N PRO A 183 -54.40 -35.34 -25.48
CA PRO A 183 -55.07 -34.04 -25.58
C PRO A 183 -56.22 -34.00 -24.54
N SER A 184 -57.12 -33.03 -24.61
CA SER A 184 -58.59 -33.24 -24.49
C SER A 184 -59.32 -32.12 -23.73
N VAL A 185 -60.40 -31.69 -24.39
CA VAL A 185 -61.59 -30.98 -23.93
C VAL A 185 -61.50 -29.48 -23.62
N ALA A 186 -61.96 -28.72 -24.62
CA ALA A 186 -63.00 -27.68 -24.57
C ALA A 186 -63.30 -27.00 -23.21
N LEU A 187 -63.40 -25.67 -23.19
CA LEU A 187 -64.62 -24.94 -23.58
C LEU A 187 -64.41 -23.42 -23.36
N ALA A 188 -64.77 -22.67 -24.40
CA ALA A 188 -65.21 -21.28 -24.50
C ALA A 188 -65.24 -20.37 -23.25
N ASN A 189 -64.79 -19.12 -23.43
CA ASN A 189 -65.57 -17.86 -23.31
C ASN A 189 -64.63 -16.69 -22.95
N THR A 190 -64.39 -15.74 -23.85
CA THR A 190 -65.19 -14.53 -24.15
C THR A 190 -64.72 -13.30 -23.34
N VAL A 191 -63.98 -12.44 -24.05
CA VAL A 191 -64.12 -10.98 -24.17
C VAL A 191 -64.41 -10.16 -22.91
N SER A 192 -63.47 -9.25 -22.58
CA SER A 192 -63.76 -7.81 -22.55
C SER A 192 -62.48 -6.98 -22.58
N GLN A 193 -62.24 -6.37 -23.74
CA GLN A 193 -61.46 -5.17 -23.91
C GLN A 193 -62.39 -3.98 -23.62
N GLN A 194 -61.93 -2.98 -22.87
CA GLN A 194 -62.28 -1.60 -23.22
C GLN A 194 -61.25 -0.61 -22.68
N ALA A 195 -60.61 0.07 -23.63
CA ALA A 195 -59.84 1.28 -23.46
C ALA A 195 -60.75 2.50 -23.61
N SER A 196 -60.39 3.61 -22.95
CA SER A 196 -60.55 5.03 -23.38
C SER A 196 -60.06 5.91 -22.22
N THR A 197 -58.96 6.65 -22.29
CA THR A 197 -58.66 7.94 -22.97
C THR A 197 -59.39 9.19 -22.43
N VAL A 198 -58.58 10.06 -21.81
CA VAL A 198 -58.40 11.52 -22.06
C VAL A 198 -59.24 12.56 -21.29
N ASP A 199 -58.48 13.58 -20.84
CA ASP A 199 -58.76 14.97 -20.44
C ASP A 199 -59.41 15.28 -19.07
N ASP A 200 -58.73 16.09 -18.25
CA ASP A 200 -59.03 17.53 -18.16
C ASP A 200 -57.93 18.31 -17.38
N SER A 201 -57.70 19.56 -17.78
CA SER A 201 -56.72 20.52 -17.27
C SER A 201 -57.34 21.49 -16.26
N SER A 202 -56.51 22.13 -15.42
CA SER A 202 -56.61 23.51 -14.87
C SER A 202 -55.79 23.60 -13.57
N ASP A 203 -54.55 24.10 -13.61
CA ASP A 203 -54.16 25.52 -13.48
C ASP A 203 -54.18 26.04 -12.03
N MET A 204 -52.99 26.38 -11.49
CA MET A 204 -52.74 27.58 -10.67
C MET A 204 -51.26 27.65 -10.23
N SER A 205 -50.55 28.67 -10.71
CA SER A 205 -49.37 29.27 -10.05
C SER A 205 -49.55 30.79 -10.06
N PRO A 206 -49.16 31.53 -9.01
CA PRO A 206 -47.83 32.15 -8.93
C PRO A 206 -47.32 32.18 -7.45
N ALA A 207 -46.13 32.61 -7.02
CA ALA A 207 -45.03 33.43 -7.53
C ALA A 207 -43.79 33.19 -6.59
N PRO A 208 -42.62 33.83 -6.83
CA PRO A 208 -41.30 33.26 -6.57
C PRO A 208 -40.56 33.85 -5.36
N VAL A 209 -39.58 33.12 -4.79
CA VAL A 209 -38.56 33.70 -3.88
C VAL A 209 -37.17 33.08 -4.09
N ASN A 210 -36.30 33.91 -4.68
CA ASN A 210 -34.84 34.02 -4.54
C ASN A 210 -33.90 32.91 -5.06
N ALA A 211 -33.49 33.08 -6.32
CA ALA A 211 -32.20 32.61 -6.81
C ALA A 211 -31.11 33.67 -6.53
N GLN A 212 -30.20 33.40 -5.59
CA GLN A 212 -28.97 34.18 -5.45
C GLN A 212 -27.87 33.58 -6.31
N THR A 213 -27.58 34.25 -7.42
CA THR A 213 -26.41 34.01 -8.27
C THR A 213 -25.19 34.66 -7.64
N ALA A 214 -24.21 33.85 -7.22
CA ALA A 214 -22.90 34.34 -6.82
C ALA A 214 -22.09 34.70 -8.07
N ARG A 215 -21.90 35.99 -8.34
CA ARG A 215 -20.93 36.49 -9.33
C ARG A 215 -19.50 36.37 -8.76
N PRO A 216 -18.50 35.92 -9.52
CA PRO A 216 -17.10 36.01 -9.09
C PRO A 216 -16.61 37.46 -9.22
N ARG A 217 -16.03 38.00 -8.14
CA ARG A 217 -15.31 39.27 -8.13
C ARG A 217 -14.03 39.14 -8.96
N ARG A 218 -13.89 39.99 -9.97
CA ARG A 218 -12.73 40.11 -10.85
C ARG A 218 -11.66 40.96 -10.15
N ASP A 219 -10.66 40.30 -9.59
CA ASP A 219 -9.54 40.94 -8.88
C ASP A 219 -8.58 41.65 -9.85
N TRP A 220 -8.74 42.97 -9.94
CA TRP A 220 -7.92 43.93 -10.67
C TRP A 220 -6.58 44.20 -9.96
N ARG A 221 -5.84 43.15 -9.58
CA ARG A 221 -4.52 43.28 -8.93
C ARG A 221 -3.41 42.43 -9.57
N GLN A 222 -3.68 41.68 -10.65
CA GLN A 222 -2.66 40.87 -11.35
C GLN A 222 -1.99 41.56 -12.56
N LEU A 223 -2.33 42.82 -12.85
CA LEU A 223 -1.78 43.54 -14.02
C LEU A 223 -0.51 44.36 -13.71
N TRP A 224 0.21 44.07 -12.62
CA TRP A 224 1.45 44.80 -12.27
C TRP A 224 2.75 44.03 -12.58
N TRP A 225 2.68 42.78 -13.06
CA TRP A 225 3.86 41.95 -13.33
C TRP A 225 4.29 41.93 -14.80
N LEU A 226 3.49 42.50 -15.70
CA LEU A 226 3.78 42.57 -17.14
C LEU A 226 5.09 43.30 -17.51
N PRO A 227 5.53 44.39 -16.83
CA PRO A 227 6.79 45.04 -17.22
C PRO A 227 8.04 44.23 -16.81
N LEU A 228 7.97 43.38 -15.78
CA LEU A 228 9.11 42.54 -15.34
C LEU A 228 9.37 41.36 -16.28
N ALA A 229 8.32 40.80 -16.88
CA ALA A 229 8.46 39.69 -17.84
C ALA A 229 9.12 40.12 -19.16
N LEU A 230 8.91 41.37 -19.61
CA LEU A 230 9.52 41.89 -20.83
C LEU A 230 11.03 42.16 -20.68
N ILE A 231 11.48 42.59 -19.50
CA ILE A 231 12.91 42.82 -19.22
C ILE A 231 13.67 41.47 -19.20
N ALA A 232 13.07 40.42 -18.61
CA ALA A 232 13.67 39.09 -18.61
C ALA A 232 13.79 38.48 -20.02
N LEU A 233 12.81 38.74 -20.90
CA LEU A 233 12.85 38.26 -22.28
C LEU A 233 13.92 38.97 -23.12
N GLY A 234 14.16 40.25 -22.88
CA GLY A 234 15.24 41.01 -23.53
C GLY A 234 16.63 40.48 -23.18
N ILE A 235 16.88 40.13 -21.91
CA ILE A 235 18.16 39.57 -21.46
C ILE A 235 18.40 38.17 -22.07
N LEU A 236 17.35 37.37 -22.24
CA LEU A 236 17.45 36.05 -22.86
C LEU A 236 17.79 36.13 -24.36
N PHE A 237 17.27 37.14 -25.07
CA PHE A 237 17.55 37.32 -26.50
C PHE A 237 19.00 37.71 -26.79
N VAL A 238 19.62 38.52 -25.92
CA VAL A 238 21.03 38.92 -26.05
C VAL A 238 21.97 37.72 -25.83
N GLN A 239 21.65 36.83 -24.89
CA GLN A 239 22.47 35.63 -24.61
C GLN A 239 22.41 34.57 -25.72
N ILE A 240 21.33 34.54 -26.51
CA ILE A 240 21.18 33.62 -27.65
C ILE A 240 21.96 34.13 -28.88
N ARG A 241 22.08 35.45 -29.06
CA ARG A 241 22.87 36.06 -30.15
C ARG A 241 24.38 35.96 -29.94
N ALA A 242 24.86 35.88 -28.70
CA ALA A 242 26.29 35.81 -28.38
C ALA A 242 26.92 34.41 -28.57
N LYS A 243 26.12 33.36 -28.88
CA LYS A 243 26.61 31.97 -29.01
C LYS A 243 26.53 31.40 -30.43
N GLY A 244 26.33 32.23 -31.44
CA GLY A 244 26.21 31.79 -32.83
C GLY A 244 27.36 32.27 -33.70
N ASP A 245 28.57 31.75 -33.50
CA ASP A 245 29.63 31.78 -34.52
C ASP A 245 30.59 30.59 -34.32
N VAL A 246 30.36 29.52 -35.08
CA VAL A 246 31.40 28.53 -35.43
C VAL A 246 31.26 28.27 -36.93
N PRO A 247 32.28 28.57 -37.75
CA PRO A 247 32.22 28.32 -39.19
C PRO A 247 32.45 26.84 -39.51
N ALA A 248 31.72 26.37 -40.51
CA ALA A 248 31.71 25.00 -41.00
C ALA A 248 33.02 24.60 -41.72
N ALA A 249 33.57 23.44 -41.38
CA ALA A 249 34.59 22.75 -42.17
C ALA A 249 33.99 21.52 -42.87
N LYS A 250 34.28 21.40 -44.18
CA LYS A 250 33.80 20.39 -45.12
C LYS A 250 34.44 19.01 -44.93
N PRO A 251 33.84 17.94 -45.50
CA PRO A 251 34.23 16.54 -45.33
C PRO A 251 35.28 16.06 -46.35
N SER A 252 36.16 15.13 -45.94
CA SER A 252 36.99 14.32 -46.84
C SER A 252 37.32 12.96 -46.23
N GLU A 253 37.01 11.91 -46.98
CA GLU A 253 37.38 10.49 -46.83
C GLU A 253 37.74 9.99 -48.25
N PRO A 254 38.49 8.89 -48.50
CA PRO A 254 39.51 8.15 -47.75
C PRO A 254 40.85 8.04 -48.52
N GLU A 255 41.93 7.58 -47.87
CA GLU A 255 43.00 6.86 -48.60
C GLU A 255 43.46 5.62 -47.82
N VAL A 256 43.35 4.49 -48.50
CA VAL A 256 43.68 3.13 -48.07
C VAL A 256 45.17 2.86 -48.36
N LYS A 257 45.91 2.31 -47.38
CA LYS A 257 47.08 1.47 -47.66
C LYS A 257 47.06 0.21 -46.81
N THR A 258 47.14 -0.90 -47.55
CA THR A 258 47.09 -2.30 -47.16
C THR A 258 48.50 -2.86 -46.98
N ALA A 259 48.64 -3.87 -46.10
CA ALA A 259 49.62 -4.98 -46.03
C ALA A 259 50.27 -5.07 -44.63
N ALA A 260 50.52 -6.22 -44.00
CA ALA A 260 50.15 -7.62 -44.22
C ALA A 260 50.51 -8.44 -42.95
N VAL A 261 49.78 -9.53 -42.78
CA VAL A 261 49.88 -10.72 -41.90
C VAL A 261 51.30 -11.25 -41.59
N ALA A 262 51.61 -11.58 -40.32
CA ALA A 262 51.95 -12.95 -39.82
C ALA A 262 52.89 -13.03 -38.59
N LYS A 263 52.48 -13.92 -37.65
CA LYS A 263 53.26 -14.76 -36.70
C LYS A 263 53.78 -14.21 -35.36
N LYS A 264 53.24 -14.84 -34.29
CA LYS A 264 53.86 -15.11 -32.97
C LYS A 264 55.30 -15.63 -33.11
N PRO A 265 56.18 -15.30 -32.15
CA PRO A 265 56.52 -16.26 -31.10
C PRO A 265 56.58 -15.66 -29.68
N ALA A 266 56.72 -16.57 -28.72
CA ALA A 266 56.62 -16.39 -27.28
C ALA A 266 57.95 -16.01 -26.60
N LEU A 267 57.82 -15.61 -25.32
CA LEU A 267 58.81 -15.43 -24.25
C LEU A 267 59.83 -14.28 -24.37
N ALA A 268 59.65 -13.26 -23.53
CA ALA A 268 60.56 -12.98 -22.41
C ALA A 268 59.88 -12.05 -21.39
N ALA A 269 59.73 -12.56 -20.18
CA ALA A 269 59.19 -11.86 -19.02
C ALA A 269 60.18 -10.82 -18.49
N LYS A 270 59.67 -9.64 -18.10
CA LYS A 270 60.26 -8.82 -17.03
C LYS A 270 59.18 -8.58 -15.99
N THR A 271 59.24 -9.40 -14.96
CA THR A 271 58.41 -9.37 -13.76
C THR A 271 58.86 -8.21 -12.87
N LEU A 272 57.96 -7.27 -12.57
CA LEU A 272 58.04 -6.47 -11.35
C LEU A 272 57.25 -7.24 -10.28
N VAL A 273 57.97 -7.94 -9.40
CA VAL A 273 57.39 -8.57 -8.22
C VAL A 273 57.44 -7.55 -7.08
N THR A 274 56.29 -7.23 -6.50
CA THR A 274 56.22 -6.81 -5.10
C THR A 274 55.26 -7.77 -4.42
N THR A 275 55.87 -8.75 -3.77
CA THR A 275 55.22 -9.82 -3.02
C THR A 275 54.85 -9.30 -1.63
N THR A 276 53.57 -9.08 -1.37
CA THR A 276 53.03 -9.10 0.00
C THR A 276 52.71 -10.54 0.36
N HIS A 277 53.71 -11.26 0.87
CA HIS A 277 53.50 -12.51 1.59
C HIS A 277 53.26 -12.20 3.07
N LEU A 278 52.15 -12.73 3.58
CA LEU A 278 51.95 -12.99 5.00
C LEU A 278 53.15 -13.80 5.54
N PRO A 279 53.69 -13.45 6.72
CA PRO A 279 54.36 -14.40 7.57
C PRO A 279 53.36 -14.92 8.61
N VAL A 280 53.03 -16.20 8.49
CA VAL A 280 52.55 -17.02 9.61
C VAL A 280 53.73 -17.23 10.54
N ALA A 281 53.67 -16.67 11.75
CA ALA A 281 54.54 -17.07 12.85
C ALA A 281 53.74 -17.97 13.80
N HIS A 282 54.23 -19.19 13.98
CA HIS A 282 53.73 -20.16 14.95
C HIS A 282 54.09 -19.74 16.38
N VAL A 283 53.07 -19.80 17.25
CA VAL A 283 53.04 -20.31 18.65
C VAL A 283 54.38 -20.45 19.39
N ALA A 284 54.54 -19.69 20.47
CA ALA A 284 55.24 -20.13 21.67
C ALA A 284 54.54 -19.55 22.93
N SER A 285 54.24 -20.47 23.84
CA SER A 285 53.55 -20.31 25.13
C SER A 285 54.25 -19.33 26.10
N PRO A 286 53.51 -18.77 27.07
CA PRO A 286 53.87 -19.14 28.44
C PRO A 286 52.65 -19.50 29.32
N GLU A 287 52.73 -20.69 29.91
CA GLU A 287 52.02 -21.16 31.10
C GLU A 287 53.03 -21.16 32.27
N PRO A 288 52.67 -21.39 33.55
CA PRO A 288 51.73 -20.69 34.44
C PRO A 288 52.47 -20.12 35.67
N ALA A 289 51.82 -19.27 36.47
CA ALA A 289 52.24 -19.02 37.85
C ALA A 289 51.07 -19.30 38.83
N PRO A 290 51.35 -19.80 40.05
CA PRO A 290 50.48 -20.70 40.81
C PRO A 290 49.47 -20.00 41.74
N PRO A 291 48.50 -20.75 42.31
CA PRO A 291 47.33 -20.23 43.00
C PRO A 291 47.51 -20.16 44.52
N ALA A 292 46.86 -19.17 45.15
CA ALA A 292 46.47 -19.19 46.56
C ALA A 292 45.45 -18.06 46.83
N PRO A 293 44.63 -18.13 47.88
CA PRO A 293 43.80 -19.26 48.32
C PRO A 293 42.31 -18.88 48.53
N ILE A 294 41.46 -19.90 48.46
CA ILE A 294 40.04 -19.91 48.86
C ILE A 294 39.95 -19.76 50.38
N GLU A 295 39.18 -18.80 50.90
CA GLU A 295 38.23 -19.02 52.03
C GLU A 295 37.46 -17.76 52.44
N LYS A 296 36.14 -17.75 52.21
CA LYS A 296 35.08 -17.90 53.24
C LYS A 296 33.73 -17.38 52.75
N LYS A 297 32.77 -18.31 52.75
CA LYS A 297 31.32 -18.05 52.83
C LYS A 297 31.01 -17.42 54.20
N PRO A 298 30.11 -16.42 54.24
CA PRO A 298 28.82 -16.61 54.93
C PRO A 298 27.67 -16.15 53.98
N GLU A 299 26.67 -16.98 53.73
CA GLU A 299 25.42 -17.02 54.48
C GLU A 299 24.52 -15.80 54.25
N ILE A 300 23.57 -16.02 53.33
CA ILE A 300 22.18 -15.55 53.29
C ILE A 300 21.91 -14.31 54.14
N LYS A 301 21.82 -13.16 53.46
CA LYS A 301 20.90 -12.09 53.85
C LYS A 301 20.03 -11.78 52.65
N VAL A 302 18.75 -12.08 52.84
CA VAL A 302 17.64 -11.67 51.98
C VAL A 302 17.73 -10.17 51.82
N GLU A 303 18.08 -9.70 50.64
CA GLU A 303 17.93 -8.30 50.25
C GLU A 303 17.01 -8.27 49.03
N GLU A 304 15.81 -7.78 49.31
CA GLU A 304 14.69 -7.61 48.39
C GLU A 304 15.15 -6.89 47.13
N THR A 305 15.35 -7.65 46.05
CA THR A 305 15.37 -7.07 44.72
C THR A 305 13.93 -6.80 44.32
N PRO A 306 13.63 -5.57 43.86
CA PRO A 306 12.28 -5.08 43.78
C PRO A 306 11.48 -5.86 42.74
N VAL A 307 10.24 -6.17 43.13
CA VAL A 307 9.13 -6.54 42.25
C VAL A 307 9.29 -5.83 40.91
N THR A 308 9.45 -6.59 39.83
CA THR A 308 9.18 -6.09 38.48
C THR A 308 7.70 -5.75 38.43
N ALA A 309 7.38 -4.55 38.91
CA ALA A 309 6.03 -4.02 38.94
C ALA A 309 5.52 -3.98 37.50
N ALA A 310 4.37 -4.62 37.28
CA ALA A 310 3.57 -4.45 36.08
C ALA A 310 3.59 -2.97 35.65
N ALA A 311 3.80 -2.72 34.35
CA ALA A 311 3.88 -1.37 33.83
C ALA A 311 2.70 -0.53 34.37
N PRO A 312 2.93 0.69 34.89
CA PRO A 312 1.89 1.47 35.54
C PRO A 312 0.74 1.71 34.56
N ASN A 313 -0.47 1.29 34.94
CA ASN A 313 -1.72 1.34 34.16
C ASN A 313 -1.90 0.29 33.05
N ALA A 314 -1.12 -0.79 33.04
CA ALA A 314 -1.40 -1.93 32.16
C ALA A 314 -2.78 -2.55 32.45
N LEU A 315 -3.43 -3.09 31.43
CA LEU A 315 -4.63 -3.90 31.64
C LEU A 315 -4.25 -5.16 32.41
N VAL A 316 -4.89 -5.37 33.57
CA VAL A 316 -4.79 -6.61 34.35
C VAL A 316 -6.11 -7.36 34.20
N MET A 317 -6.05 -8.68 33.97
CA MET A 317 -7.19 -9.58 33.88
C MET A 317 -7.20 -10.51 35.10
N PRO A 318 -7.84 -10.13 36.22
CA PRO A 318 -7.82 -10.93 37.45
C PRO A 318 -8.47 -12.30 37.22
N ALA A 319 -7.81 -13.37 37.65
CA ALA A 319 -8.30 -14.73 37.49
C ALA A 319 -9.75 -14.92 38.01
N GLU A 320 -10.10 -14.28 39.13
CA GLU A 320 -11.45 -14.35 39.70
C GLU A 320 -12.50 -13.66 38.82
N ALA A 321 -12.16 -12.53 38.19
CA ALA A 321 -13.06 -11.85 37.26
C ALA A 321 -13.25 -12.66 35.97
N VAL A 322 -12.19 -13.34 35.51
CA VAL A 322 -12.23 -14.23 34.33
C VAL A 322 -13.11 -15.45 34.61
N LYS A 323 -12.94 -16.10 35.76
CA LYS A 323 -13.78 -17.23 36.19
C LYS A 323 -15.25 -16.86 36.32
N MET A 324 -15.54 -15.67 36.86
CA MET A 324 -16.91 -15.17 37.03
C MET A 324 -17.52 -14.55 35.76
N GLY A 325 -16.81 -14.51 34.62
CA GLY A 325 -17.29 -13.88 33.39
C GLY A 325 -17.47 -12.36 33.49
N SER A 326 -16.85 -11.72 34.48
CA SER A 326 -17.05 -10.30 34.79
C SER A 326 -16.07 -9.43 34.02
N THR A 327 -16.57 -8.48 33.23
CA THR A 327 -15.76 -7.50 32.49
C THR A 327 -15.58 -6.18 33.25
N ARG A 328 -15.92 -6.12 34.55
CA ARG A 328 -15.91 -4.87 35.34
C ARG A 328 -14.54 -4.20 35.38
N PHE A 329 -13.46 -4.98 35.32
CA PHE A 329 -12.10 -4.46 35.26
C PHE A 329 -11.82 -3.61 34.00
N MET A 330 -12.63 -3.75 32.94
CA MET A 330 -12.57 -2.91 31.74
C MET A 330 -13.29 -1.56 31.89
N ASN A 331 -13.96 -1.29 33.01
CA ASN A 331 -14.65 -0.01 33.19
C ASN A 331 -13.65 1.16 33.27
N GLY A 332 -13.84 2.15 32.39
CA GLY A 332 -13.00 3.35 32.32
C GLY A 332 -12.56 3.72 30.91
N LYS A 333 -11.55 4.59 30.84
CA LYS A 333 -10.90 4.99 29.59
C LYS A 333 -9.64 4.17 29.38
N TRP A 334 -9.51 3.59 28.19
CA TRP A 334 -8.37 2.76 27.79
C TRP A 334 -7.80 3.27 26.48
N ARG A 335 -6.47 3.24 26.36
CA ARG A 335 -5.74 3.45 25.12
C ARG A 335 -5.19 2.12 24.67
N ALA A 336 -5.59 1.67 23.49
CA ALA A 336 -4.89 0.60 22.79
C ALA A 336 -3.98 1.20 21.73
N SER A 337 -2.71 0.84 21.78
CA SER A 337 -1.69 1.17 20.78
C SER A 337 -1.02 -0.11 20.32
N LEU A 338 -0.52 -0.13 19.09
CA LEU A 338 0.26 -1.26 18.60
C LEU A 338 1.53 -1.41 19.46
N ASP A 339 1.78 -2.62 19.95
CA ASP A 339 2.96 -2.92 20.77
C ASP A 339 4.14 -3.26 19.86
N ILE A 340 4.74 -2.22 19.27
CA ILE A 340 5.85 -2.36 18.34
C ILE A 340 7.07 -1.75 19.02
N LYS A 341 8.08 -2.58 19.32
CA LYS A 341 9.32 -2.20 20.03
C LYS A 341 10.08 -1.02 19.40
N THR A 342 9.87 -0.74 18.11
CA THR A 342 10.37 0.45 17.43
C THR A 342 9.33 0.98 16.43
N PRO A 343 8.53 2.00 16.79
CA PRO A 343 7.63 2.63 15.84
C PRO A 343 8.46 3.42 14.83
N ARG A 344 8.68 2.86 13.63
CA ARG A 344 9.44 3.50 12.54
C ARG A 344 8.69 4.63 11.83
N THR A 345 7.39 4.79 12.08
CA THR A 345 6.47 5.52 11.19
C THR A 345 5.51 6.46 11.94
N GLY A 346 6.05 7.54 12.50
CA GLY A 346 5.22 8.51 13.23
C GLY A 346 4.50 7.87 14.44
N LYS A 347 3.54 8.59 15.02
CA LYS A 347 2.77 8.05 16.15
C LYS A 347 1.74 7.05 15.61
N PRO A 348 1.79 5.76 16.00
CA PRO A 348 0.79 4.78 15.56
C PRO A 348 -0.60 5.25 15.98
N PRO A 349 -1.64 5.04 15.16
CA PRO A 349 -2.99 5.46 15.50
C PRO A 349 -3.41 4.79 16.82
N SER A 350 -3.67 5.60 17.84
CA SER A 350 -4.12 5.10 19.13
C SER A 350 -5.65 4.98 19.13
N LEU A 351 -6.16 3.83 19.53
CA LEU A 351 -7.59 3.63 19.74
C LEU A 351 -7.91 3.98 21.20
N VAL A 352 -8.82 4.93 21.40
CA VAL A 352 -9.28 5.33 22.73
C VAL A 352 -10.66 4.74 22.97
N TYR A 353 -10.75 3.82 23.93
CA TYR A 353 -11.98 3.19 24.37
C TYR A 353 -12.50 3.87 25.63
N GLN A 354 -13.81 4.05 25.70
CA GLN A 354 -14.54 4.38 26.91
C GLN A 354 -15.56 3.28 27.16
N ILE A 355 -15.33 2.46 28.18
CA ILE A 355 -16.16 1.28 28.46
C ILE A 355 -16.84 1.44 29.82
N LYS A 356 -18.13 1.07 29.87
CA LYS A 356 -18.95 1.00 31.07
C LYS A 356 -19.94 -0.16 30.92
N ASN A 357 -19.87 -1.13 31.82
CA ASN A 357 -20.81 -2.28 31.86
C ASN A 357 -20.88 -3.03 30.52
N SER A 358 -19.74 -3.55 30.03
CA SER A 358 -19.62 -4.34 28.78
C SER A 358 -19.98 -3.61 27.47
N LYS A 359 -20.35 -2.33 27.52
CA LYS A 359 -20.60 -1.50 26.34
C LYS A 359 -19.71 -0.27 26.38
N GLY A 360 -19.36 0.24 25.22
CA GLY A 360 -18.49 1.41 25.15
C GLY A 360 -18.47 2.08 23.79
N THR A 361 -17.62 3.09 23.69
CA THR A 361 -17.33 3.78 22.44
C THR A 361 -15.84 3.74 22.18
N VAL A 362 -15.46 3.57 20.91
CA VAL A 362 -14.08 3.69 20.45
C VAL A 362 -13.93 4.92 19.58
N LYS A 363 -12.84 5.66 19.78
CA LYS A 363 -12.43 6.79 18.94
C LYS A 363 -11.00 6.55 18.43
N ILE A 364 -10.82 6.67 17.11
CA ILE A 364 -9.52 6.64 16.44
C ILE A 364 -9.26 8.01 15.81
N THR A 365 -8.03 8.49 15.92
CA THR A 365 -7.59 9.74 15.27
C THR A 365 -6.44 9.39 14.34
N HIS A 366 -6.64 9.60 13.04
CA HIS A 366 -5.64 9.38 12.02
C HIS A 366 -4.66 10.57 11.95
N GLY A 367 -3.46 10.35 11.39
CA GLY A 367 -2.43 11.39 11.25
C GLY A 367 -2.90 12.63 10.47
N ASP A 368 -3.90 12.46 9.60
CA ASP A 368 -4.49 13.51 8.77
C ASP A 368 -5.59 14.32 9.50
N GLY A 369 -5.75 14.14 10.82
CA GLY A 369 -6.76 14.85 11.63
C GLY A 369 -8.18 14.28 11.54
N ILE A 370 -8.39 13.25 10.72
CA ILE A 370 -9.68 12.55 10.60
C ILE A 370 -9.94 11.72 11.86
N SER A 371 -11.11 11.90 12.46
CA SER A 371 -11.53 11.11 13.63
C SER A 371 -12.68 10.18 13.28
N CYS A 372 -12.55 8.89 13.61
CA CYS A 372 -13.61 7.91 13.42
C CYS A 372 -14.12 7.40 14.76
N SER A 373 -15.43 7.18 14.86
CA SER A 373 -16.09 6.72 16.09
C SER A 373 -17.08 5.58 15.85
N ALA A 374 -17.12 4.62 16.78
CA ALA A 374 -18.05 3.50 16.78
C ALA A 374 -18.45 3.08 18.20
N ASN A 375 -19.60 2.39 18.29
CA ASN A 375 -20.00 1.69 19.50
C ASN A 375 -19.36 0.30 19.52
N VAL A 376 -18.81 -0.08 20.68
CA VAL A 376 -18.16 -1.38 20.90
C VAL A 376 -18.86 -2.15 22.01
N THR A 377 -18.76 -3.47 21.93
CA THR A 377 -19.19 -4.39 22.98
C THR A 377 -17.98 -5.16 23.48
N THR A 378 -17.92 -5.36 24.78
CA THR A 378 -16.87 -6.11 25.47
C THR A 378 -17.50 -7.33 26.11
N GLY A 379 -16.92 -8.51 25.88
CA GLY A 379 -17.38 -9.75 26.47
C GLY A 379 -16.22 -10.68 26.79
N LEU A 380 -16.42 -11.57 27.75
CA LEU A 380 -15.48 -12.64 28.05
C LEU A 380 -16.01 -13.94 27.45
N MET A 381 -15.18 -14.61 26.66
CA MET A 381 -15.52 -15.92 26.09
C MET A 381 -15.35 -17.03 27.13
N SER A 382 -15.97 -18.19 26.91
CA SER A 382 -15.77 -19.40 27.73
C SER A 382 -14.31 -19.87 27.78
N SER A 383 -13.51 -19.50 26.78
CA SER A 383 -12.07 -19.74 26.72
C SER A 383 -11.24 -18.82 27.65
N GLY A 384 -11.88 -17.94 28.43
CA GLY A 384 -11.22 -16.95 29.28
C GLY A 384 -10.61 -15.77 28.51
N SER A 385 -10.81 -15.69 27.19
CA SER A 385 -10.34 -14.57 26.37
C SER A 385 -11.34 -13.41 26.42
N LEU A 386 -10.84 -12.20 26.65
CA LEU A 386 -11.63 -10.97 26.56
C LEU A 386 -11.68 -10.52 25.10
N VAL A 387 -12.87 -10.23 24.60
CA VAL A 387 -13.10 -9.74 23.25
C VAL A 387 -13.77 -8.37 23.29
N VAL A 388 -13.19 -7.39 22.61
CA VAL A 388 -13.83 -6.09 22.32
C VAL A 388 -14.06 -6.00 20.83
N ASP A 389 -15.31 -5.81 20.42
CA ASP A 389 -15.69 -5.82 19.01
C ASP A 389 -16.71 -4.72 18.66
N SER A 390 -16.71 -4.31 17.39
CA SER A 390 -17.65 -3.36 16.82
C SER A 390 -18.49 -4.03 15.75
N ARG A 391 -19.79 -4.16 15.97
CA ARG A 391 -20.73 -4.76 14.98
C ARG A 391 -20.87 -3.92 13.70
N ILE A 392 -20.58 -2.62 13.78
CA ILE A 392 -20.73 -1.68 12.67
C ILE A 392 -19.40 -1.02 12.34
N LYS A 393 -19.25 -0.57 11.09
CA LYS A 393 -18.11 0.26 10.68
C LYS A 393 -18.24 1.64 11.34
N ALA A 394 -17.13 2.14 11.89
CA ALA A 394 -17.01 3.47 12.47
C ALA A 394 -17.32 4.55 11.43
N LYS A 395 -17.99 5.62 11.87
CA LYS A 395 -18.24 6.81 11.06
C LYS A 395 -17.07 7.77 11.25
N CYS A 396 -16.47 8.20 10.14
CA CYS A 396 -15.36 9.15 10.14
C CYS A 396 -15.86 10.56 9.83
N SER A 397 -15.11 11.59 10.26
CA SER A 397 -15.46 13.00 10.06
C SER A 397 -15.44 13.46 8.59
N ASP A 398 -14.76 12.72 7.72
CA ASP A 398 -14.71 12.90 6.27
C ASP A 398 -15.89 12.21 5.52
N GLY A 399 -16.82 11.61 6.26
CA GLY A 399 -17.94 10.85 5.70
C GLY A 399 -17.60 9.40 5.33
N SER A 400 -16.33 8.99 5.42
CA SER A 400 -15.91 7.62 5.17
C SER A 400 -16.32 6.67 6.30
N ARG A 401 -16.16 5.36 6.07
CA ARG A 401 -16.41 4.33 7.09
C ARG A 401 -15.20 3.42 7.29
N TYR A 402 -14.81 3.24 8.54
CA TYR A 402 -13.64 2.48 8.94
C TYR A 402 -14.02 1.23 9.74
N LYS A 403 -13.39 0.08 9.45
CA LYS A 403 -13.61 -1.15 10.22
C LYS A 403 -12.66 -1.16 11.41
N ILE A 404 -13.22 -1.06 12.63
CA ILE A 404 -12.44 -1.17 13.87
C ILE A 404 -11.94 -2.61 14.01
N PRO A 405 -10.66 -2.84 14.34
CA PRO A 405 -10.14 -4.18 14.59
C PRO A 405 -10.79 -4.78 15.84
N GLN A 406 -11.03 -6.09 15.81
CA GLN A 406 -11.48 -6.82 16.98
C GLN A 406 -10.30 -7.02 17.93
N LEU A 407 -10.43 -6.58 19.19
CA LEU A 407 -9.40 -6.75 20.20
C LEU A 407 -9.64 -8.06 20.96
N ILE A 408 -8.61 -8.90 21.06
CA ILE A 408 -8.64 -10.18 21.75
C ILE A 408 -7.52 -10.17 22.79
N CYS A 409 -7.85 -10.21 24.07
CA CYS A 409 -6.88 -10.21 25.17
C CYS A 409 -6.93 -11.52 25.96
N LYS A 410 -5.77 -12.02 26.36
CA LYS A 410 -5.61 -13.18 27.24
C LYS A 410 -4.82 -12.78 28.48
N ALA A 411 -5.05 -13.47 29.60
CA ALA A 411 -4.21 -13.30 30.78
C ALA A 411 -2.80 -13.85 30.48
N GLY A 412 -1.78 -13.01 30.67
CA GLY A 412 -0.36 -13.35 30.54
C GLY A 412 0.33 -13.41 31.90
N GLU A 413 1.64 -13.21 31.92
CA GLU A 413 2.43 -13.22 33.16
C GLU A 413 2.00 -12.10 34.13
N ASN A 414 1.92 -12.42 35.43
CA ASN A 414 1.47 -11.52 36.50
C ASN A 414 0.06 -10.92 36.28
N ASP A 415 -0.86 -11.70 35.68
CA ASP A 415 -2.23 -11.30 35.30
C ASP A 415 -2.29 -10.12 34.31
N VAL A 416 -1.16 -9.70 33.73
CA VAL A 416 -1.12 -8.63 32.72
C VAL A 416 -1.70 -9.16 31.42
N ALA A 417 -2.61 -8.40 30.80
CA ALA A 417 -3.31 -8.82 29.61
C ALA A 417 -2.43 -8.70 28.35
N GLU A 418 -2.25 -9.81 27.65
CA GLU A 418 -1.67 -9.86 26.32
C GLU A 418 -2.76 -9.66 25.27
N CYS A 419 -2.81 -8.48 24.66
CA CYS A 419 -3.84 -8.14 23.68
C CYS A 419 -3.33 -8.25 22.24
N LYS A 420 -4.20 -8.72 21.35
CA LYS A 420 -4.00 -8.75 19.90
C LYS A 420 -5.17 -8.08 19.19
N GLY A 421 -4.87 -7.24 18.21
CA GLY A 421 -5.85 -6.58 17.35
C GLY A 421 -5.99 -7.33 16.03
N ARG A 422 -7.18 -7.84 15.75
CA ARG A 422 -7.54 -8.54 14.52
C ARG A 422 -8.17 -7.58 13.51
N TYR A 423 -7.46 -7.26 12.44
CA TYR A 423 -7.93 -6.33 11.40
C TYR A 423 -8.75 -7.05 10.31
N ASP A 424 -8.35 -8.28 9.99
CA ASP A 424 -9.03 -9.19 9.06
C ASP A 424 -8.82 -10.66 9.49
N ALA A 425 -9.08 -11.63 8.62
CA ALA A 425 -8.95 -13.05 8.96
C ALA A 425 -7.50 -13.47 9.27
N ASP A 426 -6.52 -12.82 8.62
CA ASP A 426 -5.12 -13.25 8.62
C ASP A 426 -4.21 -12.27 9.37
N THR A 427 -4.68 -11.05 9.66
CA THR A 427 -3.90 -9.98 10.28
C THR A 427 -4.22 -9.86 11.77
N LEU A 428 -3.32 -10.39 12.61
CA LEU A 428 -3.32 -10.26 14.07
C LEU A 428 -2.05 -9.52 14.52
N LEU A 429 -2.21 -8.31 15.07
CA LEU A 429 -1.09 -7.49 15.53
C LEU A 429 -1.07 -7.40 17.06
N PRO A 430 0.11 -7.45 17.71
CA PRO A 430 0.21 -7.25 19.16
C PRO A 430 -0.20 -5.83 19.52
N MET A 431 -1.00 -5.71 20.59
CA MET A 431 -1.50 -4.43 21.08
C MET A 431 -1.21 -4.31 22.57
N ASN A 432 -0.75 -3.12 22.95
CA ASN A 432 -0.61 -2.73 24.34
C ASN A 432 -1.84 -1.92 24.74
N MET A 433 -2.45 -2.27 25.87
CA MET A 433 -3.60 -1.56 26.40
C MET A 433 -3.27 -0.92 27.76
N THR A 434 -3.40 0.41 27.81
CA THR A 434 -3.07 1.23 28.99
C THR A 434 -4.27 2.06 29.43
N ARG A 435 -4.45 2.25 30.73
CA ARG A 435 -5.55 3.05 31.27
C ARG A 435 -5.24 4.55 31.15
N ILE A 436 -6.23 5.33 30.71
CA ILE A 436 -6.13 6.79 30.58
C ILE A 436 -6.86 7.45 31.77
N GLY A 437 -6.13 7.77 32.84
CA GLY A 437 -6.64 8.46 34.04
C GLY A 437 -6.66 7.56 35.30
N LYS A 438 -6.51 8.19 36.47
CA LYS A 438 -6.55 7.50 37.77
C LYS A 438 -7.94 6.89 38.00
N SER A 439 -8.01 5.67 38.53
CA SER A 439 -9.26 5.12 39.02
C SER A 439 -9.79 6.04 40.11
N SER A 440 -11.03 6.47 39.99
CA SER A 440 -11.83 6.73 41.18
C SER A 440 -12.58 5.44 41.43
N GLN A 441 -11.88 4.50 42.06
CA GLN A 441 -12.40 3.37 42.82
C GLN A 441 -11.23 2.58 43.35
#